data_AF-A0A934UC58-F1
#
_entry.id   AF-A0A934UC58-F1
#
_cell.length_a   1.000
_cell.length_b   1.000
_cell.length_c   1.000
_cell.angle_alpha   90.00
_cell.angle_beta   90.00
_cell.angle_gamma   90.00
#
_symmetry.space_group_name_H-M   'P 1'
#
loop_
_entity.id
_entity.type
_entity.pdbx_description
1 polymer ?
#
loop_
_entity_poly.entity_id
_entity_poly.type
_entity_poly.pdbx_seq_one_letter_code
_entity_poly.pdbx_strand_id
1 'polypeptide(L)'
;MRQTIAIAMAGTVFAVLVSPIGPLGGFWAPASHGHDAAGHVRGGLIAEAMVENLAFGAGVAVLFTGLGWFVAKTPDRTRAMTAWLATIWLFASWMPHGNLHRHVGMDPAALLPIEWVFHVGSIAAIAALTWAVAWPVRQGSERLEAFYDHRVG
;
A
#
# COMPACT_ATOMS: atom_id res chain seq x y z
N MET A 1 7.04 -6.38 -17.66
CA MET A 1 5.61 -6.06 -17.75
C MET A 1 4.70 -7.29 -17.61
N ARG A 2 4.76 -8.30 -18.49
CA ARG A 2 3.91 -9.51 -18.38
C ARG A 2 4.01 -10.22 -17.02
N GLN A 3 5.23 -10.41 -16.52
CA GLN A 3 5.48 -11.03 -15.22
C GLN A 3 4.90 -10.20 -14.05
N THR A 4 5.09 -8.88 -14.04
CA THR A 4 4.54 -7.97 -13.03
C THR A 4 3.01 -8.05 -12.97
N ILE A 5 2.34 -8.07 -14.14
CA ILE A 5 0.89 -8.21 -14.22
C ILE A 5 0.45 -9.58 -13.69
N ALA A 6 1.15 -10.67 -14.05
CA ALA A 6 0.84 -12.00 -13.53
C ALA A 6 0.97 -12.09 -12.01
N ILE A 7 2.03 -11.52 -11.43
CA ILE A 7 2.22 -11.47 -9.97
C ILE A 7 1.12 -10.62 -9.31
N ALA A 8 0.76 -9.48 -9.91
CA ALA A 8 -0.32 -8.64 -9.39
C ALA A 8 -1.65 -9.40 -9.36
N MET A 9 -2.03 -10.05 -10.47
CA MET A 9 -3.24 -10.85 -10.54
C MET A 9 -3.21 -12.01 -9.53
N ALA A 10 -2.09 -12.72 -9.41
CA ALA A 10 -1.94 -13.81 -8.44
C ALA A 10 -2.09 -13.29 -7.00
N GLY A 11 -1.50 -12.15 -6.67
CA GLY A 11 -1.64 -11.50 -5.37
C GLY A 11 -3.08 -11.06 -5.08
N THR A 12 -3.78 -10.51 -6.06
CA THR A 12 -5.20 -10.16 -5.92
C THR A 12 -6.08 -11.39 -5.72
N VAL A 13 -5.86 -12.46 -6.50
CA VAL A 13 -6.60 -13.72 -6.33
C VAL A 13 -6.33 -14.29 -4.94
N PHE A 14 -5.07 -14.31 -4.51
CA PHE A 14 -4.70 -14.74 -3.16
C PHE A 14 -5.45 -13.92 -2.10
N ALA A 15 -5.47 -12.59 -2.23
CA ALA A 15 -6.16 -11.71 -1.30
C ALA A 15 -7.66 -12.01 -1.18
N VAL A 16 -8.33 -12.25 -2.31
CA VAL A 16 -9.74 -12.67 -2.34
C VAL A 16 -9.93 -14.02 -1.64
N LEU A 17 -9.07 -15.00 -1.96
CA LEU A 17 -9.20 -16.36 -1.43
C LEU A 17 -9.04 -16.42 0.09
N VAL A 18 -8.10 -15.65 0.64
CA VAL A 18 -7.82 -15.64 2.08
C VAL A 18 -8.63 -14.62 2.87
N SER A 19 -9.42 -13.75 2.23
CA SER A 19 -10.28 -12.78 2.94
C SER A 19 -11.25 -13.49 3.90
N PRO A 20 -11.78 -12.83 4.96
CA PRO A 20 -12.66 -13.46 5.96
C PRO A 20 -13.88 -14.20 5.39
N ILE A 21 -14.39 -13.76 4.23
CA ILE A 21 -15.50 -14.39 3.51
C ILE A 21 -15.06 -15.25 2.31
N GLY A 22 -13.75 -15.36 2.10
CA GLY A 22 -13.13 -16.18 1.07
C GLY A 22 -13.01 -17.65 1.49
N PRO A 23 -12.85 -18.56 0.52
CA PRO A 23 -12.81 -20.01 0.77
C PRO A 23 -11.68 -20.47 1.69
N LEU A 24 -10.61 -19.68 1.85
CA LEU A 24 -9.45 -20.01 2.68
C LEU A 24 -9.33 -19.09 3.92
N GLY A 25 -10.31 -18.21 4.17
CA GLY A 25 -10.27 -17.24 5.25
C GLY A 25 -10.94 -17.67 6.55
N GLY A 26 -11.19 -18.95 6.77
CA GLY A 26 -11.88 -19.41 7.99
C GLY A 26 -11.15 -19.05 9.30
N PHE A 27 -9.82 -18.88 9.26
CA PHE A 27 -9.00 -18.60 10.44
C PHE A 27 -9.18 -17.19 11.02
N TRP A 28 -9.74 -16.26 10.25
CA TRP A 28 -10.08 -14.89 10.68
C TRP A 28 -11.48 -14.50 10.20
N ALA A 29 -12.43 -15.43 10.35
CA ALA A 29 -13.82 -15.26 9.95
C ALA A 29 -14.46 -13.97 10.54
N PRO A 30 -15.48 -13.38 9.89
CA PRO A 30 -16.10 -12.15 10.36
C PRO A 30 -16.70 -12.29 11.76
N ALA A 31 -16.69 -11.20 12.54
CA ALA A 31 -17.36 -11.15 13.83
C ALA A 31 -18.87 -11.42 13.69
N SER A 32 -19.43 -12.23 14.60
CA SER A 32 -20.83 -12.67 14.56
C SER A 32 -21.86 -11.62 14.99
N HIS A 33 -21.44 -10.45 15.48
CA HIS A 33 -22.31 -9.46 16.12
C HIS A 33 -22.53 -8.19 15.26
N GLY A 34 -22.18 -8.23 13.98
CA GLY A 34 -22.41 -7.12 13.04
C GLY A 34 -23.82 -7.12 12.46
N HIS A 35 -24.39 -5.93 12.23
CA HIS A 35 -25.57 -5.81 11.37
C HIS A 35 -25.16 -6.01 9.91
N ASP A 36 -25.89 -6.85 9.17
CA ASP A 36 -25.66 -7.02 7.74
C ASP A 36 -25.88 -5.69 7.00
N ALA A 37 -24.86 -5.25 6.28
CA ALA A 37 -24.99 -4.11 5.39
C ALA A 37 -25.96 -4.46 4.24
N ALA A 38 -26.90 -3.55 3.95
CA ALA A 38 -27.88 -3.69 2.89
C ALA A 38 -27.81 -2.55 1.86
N GLY A 39 -28.38 -2.79 0.68
CA GLY A 39 -28.49 -1.78 -0.37
C GLY A 39 -27.15 -1.19 -0.82
N HIS A 40 -27.11 0.13 -0.95
CA HIS A 40 -25.94 0.87 -1.44
C HIS A 40 -24.72 0.73 -0.52
N VAL A 41 -24.91 0.58 0.80
CA VAL A 41 -23.82 0.39 1.76
C VAL A 41 -23.07 -0.92 1.45
N ARG A 42 -23.81 -2.01 1.21
CA ARG A 42 -23.21 -3.29 0.81
C ARG A 42 -22.42 -3.18 -0.49
N GLY A 43 -22.99 -2.47 -1.48
CA GLY A 43 -22.32 -2.21 -2.75
C GLY A 43 -21.00 -1.45 -2.57
N GLY A 44 -20.99 -0.41 -1.72
CA GLY A 44 -19.80 0.37 -1.37
C GLY A 44 -18.71 -0.48 -0.72
N LEU A 45 -19.06 -1.29 0.29
CA LEU A 45 -18.11 -2.17 0.98
C LEU A 45 -17.51 -3.24 0.06
N ILE A 46 -18.28 -3.74 -0.92
CA ILE A 46 -17.77 -4.66 -1.94
C ILE A 46 -16.76 -3.93 -2.85
N ALA A 47 -17.10 -2.73 -3.32
CA ALA A 47 -16.21 -1.95 -4.17
C ALA A 47 -14.91 -1.58 -3.47
N GLU A 48 -14.98 -1.16 -2.20
CA GLU A 48 -13.82 -0.92 -1.33
C GLU A 48 -12.93 -2.17 -1.25
N ALA A 49 -13.50 -3.33 -0.89
CA ALA A 49 -12.74 -4.58 -0.80
C ALA A 49 -12.07 -4.96 -2.14
N MET A 50 -12.73 -4.70 -3.28
CA MET A 50 -12.13 -4.93 -4.59
C MET A 50 -10.91 -4.04 -4.81
N VAL A 51 -10.98 -2.76 -4.45
CA VAL A 51 -9.84 -1.83 -4.55
C VAL A 51 -8.70 -2.27 -3.64
N GLU A 52 -8.99 -2.65 -2.39
CA GLU A 52 -7.99 -3.14 -1.44
C GLU A 52 -7.29 -4.42 -1.94
N ASN A 53 -8.03 -5.37 -2.50
CA ASN A 53 -7.47 -6.62 -3.06
C ASN A 53 -6.61 -6.38 -4.31
N LEU A 54 -7.00 -5.41 -5.15
CA LEU A 54 -6.19 -4.98 -6.29
C LEU A 54 -4.91 -4.28 -5.83
N ALA A 55 -5.02 -3.40 -4.84
CA ALA A 55 -3.88 -2.71 -4.23
C ALA A 55 -2.92 -3.71 -3.59
N PHE A 56 -3.42 -4.73 -2.88
CA PHE A 56 -2.60 -5.81 -2.34
C PHE A 56 -1.81 -6.53 -3.44
N GLY A 57 -2.48 -6.92 -4.53
CA GLY A 57 -1.82 -7.52 -5.69
C GLY A 57 -0.71 -6.63 -6.26
N ALA A 58 -0.98 -5.33 -6.43
CA ALA A 58 0.02 -4.37 -6.89
C ALA A 58 1.21 -4.27 -5.92
N GLY A 59 0.97 -4.23 -4.61
CA GLY A 59 2.01 -4.23 -3.58
C GLY A 59 2.90 -5.47 -3.65
N VAL A 60 2.31 -6.66 -3.83
CA VAL A 60 3.05 -7.92 -4.04
C VAL A 60 3.87 -7.87 -5.34
N ALA A 61 3.34 -7.31 -6.42
CA ALA A 61 4.09 -7.15 -7.66
C ALA A 61 5.29 -6.19 -7.51
N VAL A 62 5.12 -5.09 -6.77
CA VAL A 62 6.21 -4.17 -6.42
C VAL A 62 7.25 -4.85 -5.53
N LEU A 63 6.82 -5.68 -4.57
CA LEU A 63 7.72 -6.48 -3.75
C LEU A 63 8.63 -7.36 -4.63
N PHE A 64 8.08 -8.11 -5.57
CA PHE A 64 8.91 -9.05 -6.34
C PHE A 64 9.67 -8.43 -7.52
N THR A 65 9.18 -7.33 -8.10
CA THR A 65 9.73 -6.80 -9.37
C THR A 65 10.16 -5.34 -9.32
N GLY A 66 9.80 -4.61 -8.25
CA GLY A 66 9.95 -3.15 -8.19
C GLY A 66 11.31 -2.65 -7.74
N LEU A 67 12.09 -3.42 -6.96
CA LEU A 67 13.30 -2.92 -6.30
C LEU A 67 14.31 -2.29 -7.29
N GLY A 68 14.54 -2.92 -8.45
CA GLY A 68 15.46 -2.40 -9.46
C GLY A 68 15.07 -1.02 -10.00
N TRP A 69 13.76 -0.73 -10.09
CA TRP A 69 13.27 0.59 -10.50
C TRP A 69 13.61 1.65 -9.45
N PHE A 70 13.42 1.35 -8.16
CA PHE A 70 13.75 2.28 -7.08
C PHE A 70 15.25 2.54 -7.01
N VAL A 71 16.08 1.49 -7.09
CA VAL A 71 17.56 1.62 -7.13
C VAL A 71 18.00 2.55 -8.27
N ALA A 72 17.36 2.47 -9.44
CA ALA A 72 17.68 3.32 -10.58
C ALA A 72 17.18 4.78 -10.46
N LYS A 73 16.28 5.09 -9.52
CA LYS A 73 15.60 6.40 -9.41
C LYS A 73 15.91 7.17 -8.13
N THR A 74 16.64 6.55 -7.20
CA THR A 74 17.09 7.17 -5.96
C THR A 74 18.62 7.25 -5.92
N PRO A 75 19.21 8.21 -5.19
CA PRO A 75 20.66 8.43 -5.24
C PRO A 75 21.50 7.38 -4.50
N ASP A 76 20.90 6.69 -3.53
CA ASP A 76 21.58 5.72 -2.70
C ASP A 76 20.65 4.55 -2.37
N ARG A 77 21.27 3.46 -1.91
CA ARG A 77 20.57 2.21 -1.59
C ARG A 77 19.58 2.38 -0.44
N THR A 78 19.88 3.23 0.54
CA THR A 78 19.00 3.44 1.69
C THR A 78 17.68 4.03 1.22
N ARG A 79 17.73 5.11 0.44
CA ARG A 79 16.52 5.73 -0.15
C ARG A 79 15.79 4.78 -1.08
N ALA A 80 16.50 3.98 -1.87
CA ALA A 80 15.88 2.96 -2.74
C ALA A 80 15.03 1.98 -1.91
N MET A 81 15.63 1.42 -0.87
CA MET A 81 14.97 0.47 0.02
C MET A 81 13.81 1.10 0.78
N THR A 82 13.99 2.32 1.29
CA THR A 82 12.93 3.07 1.98
C THR A 82 11.73 3.32 1.06
N ALA A 83 11.96 3.84 -0.16
CA ALA A 83 10.90 4.11 -1.12
C ALA A 83 10.18 2.82 -1.54
N TRP A 84 10.94 1.75 -1.79
CA TRP A 84 10.40 0.45 -2.17
C TRP A 84 9.52 -0.15 -1.07
N LEU A 85 10.00 -0.21 0.18
CA LEU A 85 9.25 -0.74 1.32
C LEU A 85 8.02 0.11 1.65
N ALA A 86 8.16 1.44 1.62
CA ALA A 86 7.04 2.36 1.84
C ALA A 86 5.95 2.17 0.76
N THR A 87 6.34 2.00 -0.50
CA THR A 87 5.39 1.74 -1.59
C THR A 87 4.65 0.42 -1.38
N ILE A 88 5.37 -0.65 -0.99
CA ILE A 88 4.74 -1.95 -0.68
C ILE A 88 3.72 -1.79 0.44
N TRP A 89 4.08 -1.12 1.54
CA TRP A 89 3.17 -0.88 2.66
C TRP A 89 1.92 -0.12 2.25
N LEU A 90 2.08 0.97 1.49
CA LEU A 90 0.98 1.84 1.08
C LEU A 90 -0.02 1.14 0.15
N PHE A 91 0.42 0.14 -0.60
CA PHE A 91 -0.45 -0.68 -1.43
C PHE A 91 -1.03 -1.88 -0.69
N ALA A 92 -0.19 -2.64 0.03
CA ALA A 92 -0.56 -3.95 0.55
C ALA A 92 -1.20 -3.93 1.94
N SER A 93 -1.06 -2.86 2.72
CA SER A 93 -1.54 -2.85 4.10
C SER A 93 -3.05 -2.69 4.24
N TRP A 94 -3.75 -2.15 3.24
CA TRP A 94 -5.20 -1.91 3.30
C TRP A 94 -6.04 -3.19 3.32
N MET A 95 -5.67 -4.20 2.54
CA MET A 95 -6.40 -5.49 2.55
C MET A 95 -6.43 -6.13 3.95
N PRO A 96 -5.30 -6.33 4.66
CA PRO A 96 -5.35 -6.87 6.02
C PRO A 96 -6.00 -5.89 6.99
N HIS A 97 -5.89 -4.57 6.79
CA HIS A 97 -6.60 -3.58 7.59
C HIS A 97 -8.13 -3.78 7.53
N GLY A 98 -8.73 -3.70 6.34
CA GLY A 98 -10.17 -3.87 6.15
C GLY A 98 -10.69 -5.25 6.56
N ASN A 99 -9.87 -6.30 6.40
CA ASN A 99 -10.23 -7.65 6.84
C ASN A 99 -10.15 -7.82 8.36
N LEU A 100 -9.18 -7.18 9.04
CA LEU A 100 -9.12 -7.19 10.50
C LEU A 100 -10.32 -6.46 11.11
N HIS A 101 -10.76 -5.35 10.52
CA HIS A 101 -12.02 -4.68 10.86
C HIS A 101 -13.21 -5.64 10.84
N ARG A 102 -13.36 -6.42 9.76
CA ARG A 102 -14.43 -7.44 9.66
C ARG A 102 -14.30 -8.54 10.69
N HIS A 103 -13.07 -8.97 10.98
CA HIS A 103 -12.80 -10.05 11.92
C HIS A 103 -13.10 -9.65 13.37
N VAL A 104 -12.70 -8.44 13.80
CA VAL A 104 -12.90 -7.98 15.18
C VAL A 104 -14.26 -7.33 15.40
N GLY A 105 -14.90 -6.83 14.34
CA GLY A 105 -16.19 -6.17 14.43
C GLY A 105 -16.11 -4.84 15.20
N MET A 106 -17.04 -4.63 16.14
CA MET A 106 -17.21 -3.36 16.85
C MET A 106 -16.50 -3.31 18.21
N ASP A 107 -15.51 -4.16 18.48
CA ASP A 107 -14.73 -4.15 19.71
C ASP A 107 -13.71 -3.00 19.71
N PRO A 108 -13.90 -1.92 20.50
CA PRO A 108 -13.00 -0.76 20.46
C PRO A 108 -11.58 -1.08 20.94
N ALA A 109 -11.43 -2.04 21.86
CA ALA A 109 -10.12 -2.41 22.39
C ALA A 109 -9.29 -3.17 21.34
N ALA A 110 -9.95 -4.00 20.52
CA ALA A 110 -9.32 -4.69 19.40
C ALA A 110 -9.12 -3.78 18.18
N LEU A 111 -10.02 -2.83 17.94
CA LEU A 111 -9.94 -1.86 16.85
C LEU A 111 -8.79 -0.86 17.04
N LEU A 112 -8.57 -0.36 18.27
CA LEU A 112 -7.54 0.65 18.53
C LEU A 112 -6.14 0.30 17.99
N PRO A 113 -5.56 -0.89 18.25
CA PRO A 113 -4.26 -1.24 17.69
C PRO A 113 -4.29 -1.37 16.15
N ILE A 114 -5.40 -1.81 15.56
CA ILE A 114 -5.58 -1.85 14.09
C ILE A 114 -5.48 -0.42 13.55
N GLU A 115 -6.25 0.51 14.10
CA GLU A 115 -6.23 1.92 13.70
C GLU A 115 -4.83 2.51 13.76
N TRP A 116 -4.13 2.30 14.89
CA TRP A 116 -2.78 2.80 15.09
C TRP A 116 -1.78 2.22 14.09
N VAL A 117 -1.73 0.90 13.95
CA VAL A 117 -0.74 0.25 13.08
C VAL A 117 -0.92 0.68 11.62
N PHE A 118 -2.14 0.65 11.11
CA PHE A 118 -2.38 0.89 9.69
C PHE A 118 -2.37 2.37 9.32
N HIS A 119 -2.96 3.25 10.13
CA HIS A 119 -2.97 4.69 9.83
C HIS A 119 -1.63 5.34 10.12
N VAL A 120 -1.05 5.11 11.30
CA VAL A 120 0.28 5.69 11.62
C VAL A 120 1.35 5.06 10.74
N GLY A 121 1.27 3.76 10.46
CA GLY A 121 2.13 3.10 9.49
C GLY A 121 2.06 3.75 8.10
N SER A 122 0.86 4.09 7.63
CA SER A 122 0.67 4.78 6.34
C SER A 122 1.21 6.21 6.35
N ILE A 123 1.00 6.97 7.42
CA ILE A 123 1.59 8.31 7.59
C ILE A 123 3.13 8.22 7.57
N ALA A 124 3.70 7.29 8.32
CA ALA A 124 5.14 7.06 8.36
C ALA A 124 5.67 6.63 6.99
N ALA A 125 4.98 5.75 6.27
CA ALA A 125 5.34 5.32 4.93
C ALA A 125 5.28 6.48 3.92
N ILE A 126 4.26 7.35 3.98
CA ILE A 126 4.19 8.55 3.14
C ILE A 126 5.37 9.49 3.42
N ALA A 127 5.66 9.76 4.69
CA ALA A 127 6.79 10.61 5.08
C ALA A 127 8.12 10.02 4.60
N ALA A 128 8.32 8.71 4.79
CA ALA A 128 9.51 7.99 4.37
C ALA A 128 9.68 7.97 2.84
N LEU A 129 8.60 7.71 2.10
CA LEU A 129 8.59 7.76 0.65
C LEU A 129 8.93 9.17 0.14
N THR A 130 8.28 10.19 0.68
CA THR A 130 8.51 11.60 0.34
C THR A 130 9.96 11.99 0.58
N TRP A 131 10.51 11.65 1.75
CA TRP A 131 11.92 11.88 2.04
C TRP A 131 12.83 11.17 1.02
N ALA A 132 12.56 9.90 0.73
CA ALA A 132 13.40 9.10 -0.16
C ALA A 132 13.45 9.67 -1.59
N VAL A 133 12.32 10.15 -2.11
CA VAL A 133 12.19 10.69 -3.48
C VAL A 133 12.36 12.20 -3.60
N ALA A 134 12.64 12.92 -2.51
CA ALA A 134 12.86 14.37 -2.57
C ALA A 134 14.20 14.77 -3.24
N TRP A 135 15.14 13.83 -3.39
CA TRP A 135 16.49 14.10 -3.92
C TRP A 135 16.54 14.59 -5.38
N PRO A 136 15.85 13.98 -6.35
CA PRO A 136 15.88 14.43 -7.74
C PRO A 136 15.43 15.88 -7.94
N VAL A 137 14.57 16.41 -7.05
CA VAL A 137 14.11 17.81 -7.09
C VAL A 137 15.26 18.79 -6.81
N ARG A 138 16.14 18.46 -5.86
CA ARG A 138 17.27 19.34 -5.47
C ARG A 138 18.33 19.47 -6.56
N GLN A 139 18.65 18.39 -7.26
CA GLN A 139 19.62 18.47 -8.37
C GLN A 139 19.08 19.24 -9.58
N GLY A 140 17.76 19.17 -9.81
CA GLY A 140 17.11 19.95 -10.88
C GLY A 140 17.22 21.44 -10.65
N SER A 141 16.99 21.91 -9.40
CA SER A 141 17.16 23.31 -9.04
C SER A 141 18.62 23.75 -9.11
N GLU A 142 19.55 22.97 -8.57
CA GLU A 142 20.99 23.31 -8.59
C GLU A 142 21.54 23.40 -10.02
N ARG A 143 21.12 22.51 -10.93
CA ARG A 143 21.52 22.59 -12.36
C ARG A 143 20.93 23.81 -13.07
N LEU A 144 19.69 24.17 -12.76
CA LEU A 144 19.06 25.36 -13.34
C LEU A 144 19.78 26.62 -12.86
N GLU A 145 20.03 26.75 -11.56
CA GLU A 145 20.79 27.87 -10.99
C GLU A 145 22.19 27.98 -11.61
N ALA A 146 22.93 26.88 -11.70
CA ALA A 146 24.26 26.87 -12.33
C ALA A 146 24.22 27.24 -13.83
N PHE A 147 23.17 26.84 -14.56
CA PHE A 147 23.00 27.22 -15.97
C PHE A 147 22.70 28.70 -16.15
N TYR A 148 21.91 29.29 -15.25
CA TYR A 148 21.64 30.73 -15.27
C TYR A 148 22.89 31.52 -14.91
N ASP A 149 23.59 31.18 -13.84
CA ASP A 149 24.80 31.89 -13.39
C ASP A 149 25.88 31.96 -14.50
N HIS A 150 26.03 30.88 -15.28
CA HIS A 150 26.96 30.84 -16.41
C HIS A 150 26.58 31.66 -17.65
N ARG A 151 25.32 32.12 -17.77
CA ARG A 151 24.82 32.86 -18.95
C ARG A 151 24.56 34.35 -18.71
N VAL A 152 24.50 34.79 -17.45
CA VAL A 152 24.24 36.20 -17.10
C VAL A 152 25.42 36.88 -16.40
N GLY A 153 26.52 36.15 -16.13
CA GLY A 153 27.78 36.67 -15.59
C GLY A 153 28.81 37.05 -16.65
#